data_AF-A0A3L7QSK2-F1
#
_entry.id   AF-A0A3L7QSK2-F1
#
_cell.length_a   1.000
_cell.length_b   1.000
_cell.length_c   1.000
_cell.angle_alpha   90.00
_cell.angle_beta   90.00
_cell.angle_gamma   90.00
#
_symmetry.space_group_name_H-M   'P 1'
#
loop_
_entity.id
_entity.type
_entity.pdbx_description
1 polymer ?
#
loop_
_entity_poly.entity_id
_entity_poly.type
_entity_poly.pdbx_seq_one_letter_code
_entity_poly.pdbx_strand_id
1 'polypeptide(L)'
;MSPLFGFIGLGPVELCIVAVIGVLVFGRKLPEVGRYLGKGIVEFKKGIKGIEDDVDIGSSSSSNQQVDQPKAPQKMAASTPKFEDISSPSESSPKI
;
A
#
# COMPACT_ATOMS: atom_id res chain seq x y z
N MET A 1 -12.53 -39.75 -26.62
CA MET A 1 -11.11 -40.04 -26.33
C MET A 1 -10.27 -38.86 -26.78
N SER A 2 -10.21 -37.82 -25.94
CA SER A 2 -9.12 -36.83 -25.98
C SER A 2 -9.02 -36.23 -24.58
N PRO A 3 -7.82 -36.08 -24.03
CA PRO A 3 -7.52 -34.88 -23.29
C PRO A 3 -6.44 -34.13 -24.07
N LEU A 4 -6.92 -33.22 -24.92
CA LEU A 4 -6.17 -32.15 -25.58
C LEU A 4 -5.75 -31.07 -24.56
N PHE A 5 -5.28 -31.47 -23.38
CA PHE A 5 -5.06 -30.61 -22.23
C PHE A 5 -3.73 -29.82 -22.26
N GLY A 6 -2.97 -29.88 -23.36
CA GLY A 6 -1.54 -29.59 -23.28
C GLY A 6 -1.04 -28.24 -23.77
N PHE A 7 -1.66 -27.59 -24.77
CA PHE A 7 -0.85 -26.68 -25.61
C PHE A 7 -1.35 -25.25 -25.83
N ILE A 8 -2.58 -24.86 -25.42
CA ILE A 8 -3.10 -23.50 -25.71
C ILE A 8 -3.61 -22.73 -24.48
N GLY A 9 -3.55 -23.32 -23.29
CA GLY A 9 -3.86 -22.57 -22.07
C GLY A 9 -3.45 -23.35 -20.85
N LEU A 10 -2.38 -22.89 -20.19
CA LEU A 10 -2.12 -23.30 -18.81
C LEU A 10 -3.29 -22.76 -17.97
N GLY A 11 -4.28 -23.62 -17.74
CA GLY A 11 -5.41 -23.29 -16.91
C GLY A 11 -4.97 -23.20 -15.44
N PRO A 12 -5.86 -22.67 -14.58
CA PRO A 12 -5.62 -22.64 -13.14
C PRO A 12 -5.33 -24.04 -12.56
N VAL A 13 -5.88 -25.09 -13.17
CA VAL A 13 -5.71 -26.48 -12.74
C VAL A 13 -4.29 -26.96 -13.03
N GLU A 14 -3.76 -26.72 -14.23
CA GLU A 14 -2.39 -27.07 -14.62
C GLU A 14 -1.38 -26.32 -13.75
N LEU A 15 -1.60 -25.03 -13.51
CA LEU A 15 -0.77 -24.23 -12.61
C LEU A 15 -0.77 -24.80 -11.19
N CYS A 16 -1.93 -25.22 -10.68
CA CYS A 16 -2.06 -25.88 -9.38
C CYS A 16 -1.25 -27.19 -9.32
N ILE A 17 -1.32 -28.02 -10.36
CA ILE A 17 -0.56 -29.28 -10.42
C ILE A 17 0.95 -29.01 -10.39
N VAL A 18 1.43 -28.05 -11.19
CA VAL A 18 2.84 -27.64 -11.18
C VAL A 18 3.25 -27.08 -9.82
N ALA A 19 2.41 -26.27 -9.19
CA ALA A 19 2.65 -25.73 -7.85
C ALA A 19 2.75 -26.84 -6.80
N VAL A 20 1.87 -27.84 -6.85
CA VAL A 20 1.92 -29.01 -5.95
C VAL A 20 3.22 -29.79 -6.15
N ILE A 21 3.63 -30.04 -7.39
CA ILE A 21 4.92 -30.71 -7.68
C ILE A 21 6.09 -29.87 -7.14
N GLY A 22 6.04 -28.54 -7.33
CA GLY A 22 7.04 -27.63 -6.76
C GLY A 22 7.10 -27.72 -5.24
N VAL A 23 5.96 -27.75 -4.56
CA VAL A 23 5.90 -27.92 -3.09
C VAL A 23 6.42 -29.28 -2.66
N LEU A 24 6.22 -30.36 -3.42
CA LEU A 24 6.78 -31.66 -3.09
C LEU A 24 8.31 -31.70 -3.25
N VAL A 25 8.85 -31.07 -4.28
CA VAL A 25 10.31 -31.01 -4.53
C VAL A 25 11.02 -30.11 -3.52
N PHE A 26 10.49 -28.91 -3.27
CA PHE A 26 11.13 -27.92 -2.41
C PHE A 26 10.67 -28.00 -0.94
N GLY A 27 9.48 -28.54 -0.67
CA GLY A 27 8.92 -28.68 0.67
C GLY A 27 8.94 -27.37 1.46
N ARG A 28 9.50 -27.44 2.67
CA ARG A 28 9.66 -26.29 3.58
C ARG A 28 10.64 -25.23 3.07
N LYS A 29 11.42 -25.52 2.03
CA LYS A 29 12.39 -24.60 1.42
C LYS A 29 11.77 -23.68 0.37
N LEU A 30 10.56 -23.98 -0.10
CA LEU A 30 9.84 -23.14 -1.07
C LEU A 30 9.66 -21.67 -0.61
N PRO A 31 9.22 -21.36 0.63
CA PRO A 31 9.12 -19.98 1.09
C PRO A 31 10.49 -19.29 1.21
N GLU A 32 11.54 -20.04 1.51
CA GLU A 32 12.91 -19.55 1.62
C GLU A 32 13.46 -19.18 0.23
N VAL A 33 13.30 -20.06 -0.77
CA VAL A 33 13.63 -19.82 -2.19
C VAL A 33 12.84 -18.63 -2.76
N GLY A 34 11.53 -18.58 -2.50
CA GLY A 34 10.69 -17.45 -2.93
C GLY A 34 11.14 -16.11 -2.32
N ARG A 35 11.60 -16.12 -1.07
CA ARG A 35 12.16 -14.92 -0.41
C ARG A 35 13.46 -14.45 -1.05
N TYR A 36 14.35 -15.39 -1.42
CA TYR A 36 15.60 -15.06 -2.12
C TYR A 36 15.32 -14.54 -3.53
N LEU A 37 14.45 -15.21 -4.29
CA LEU A 37 14.06 -14.79 -5.62
C LEU A 37 13.37 -13.42 -5.60
N GLY A 38 12.44 -13.21 -4.65
CA GLY A 38 11.72 -11.95 -4.48
C GLY A 38 12.64 -10.77 -4.21
N LYS A 39 13.66 -10.95 -3.35
CA LYS A 39 14.70 -9.92 -3.13
C LYS A 39 15.44 -9.58 -4.42
N GLY A 40 15.87 -10.60 -5.17
CA GLY A 40 16.55 -10.41 -6.46
C GLY A 40 15.69 -9.66 -7.47
N ILE A 41 14.39 -9.97 -7.56
CA ILE A 41 13.44 -9.28 -8.45
C ILE A 41 13.27 -7.81 -8.03
N VAL A 42 13.17 -7.53 -6.73
CA VAL A 42 13.03 -6.15 -6.22
C VAL A 42 14.27 -5.31 -6.52
N GLU A 43 15.47 -5.86 -6.26
CA GLU A 43 16.73 -5.19 -6.55
C GLU A 43 16.94 -4.99 -8.05
N PHE A 44 16.61 -5.99 -8.87
CA PHE A 44 16.65 -5.90 -10.33
C PHE A 44 15.71 -4.81 -10.85
N LYS A 45 14.46 -4.74 -10.35
CA LYS A 45 13.51 -3.70 -10.70
C LYS A 45 14.00 -2.30 -10.32
N LYS A 46 14.65 -2.17 -9.16
CA LYS A 46 15.24 -0.90 -8.70
C LYS A 46 16.42 -0.50 -9.60
N GLY A 47 17.25 -1.45 -10.01
CA GLY A 47 18.34 -1.24 -10.94
C GLY A 47 17.85 -0.74 -12.30
N ILE A 48 16.87 -1.42 -12.91
CA ILE A 48 16.28 -1.00 -14.20
C ILE A 48 15.67 0.40 -14.10
N LYS A 49 14.88 0.66 -13.04
CA LYS A 49 14.24 1.97 -12.88
C LYS A 49 15.27 3.10 -12.73
N GLY A 50 16.35 2.88 -11.98
CA GLY A 50 17.42 3.88 -11.86
C GLY A 50 18.11 4.18 -13.19
N ILE A 51 18.25 3.18 -14.06
CA ILE A 51 18.83 3.36 -15.40
C ILE A 51 17.86 4.13 -16.30
N GLU A 52 16.56 3.84 -16.23
CA GLU A 52 15.52 4.56 -16.98
C GLU A 52 15.47 6.04 -16.57
N ASP A 53 15.51 6.31 -15.26
CA ASP A 53 15.57 7.67 -14.70
C ASP A 53 16.85 8.42 -15.16
N ASP A 54 18.02 7.77 -15.16
CA ASP A 54 19.29 8.37 -15.62
C ASP A 54 19.30 8.66 -17.14
N VAL A 55 18.62 7.84 -17.94
CA VAL A 55 18.50 8.03 -19.39
C VAL A 55 17.52 9.17 -19.71
N ASP A 56 16.43 9.31 -18.95
CA ASP A 56 15.42 10.36 -19.15
C ASP A 56 15.90 11.74 -18.65
N ILE A 57 16.75 11.77 -17.61
CA ILE A 57 17.42 13.00 -17.14
C ILE A 57 18.33 13.62 -18.22
N GLY A 58 18.84 12.81 -19.16
CA GLY A 58 19.59 13.29 -20.33
C GLY A 58 18.74 13.99 -21.41
N SER A 59 17.41 13.80 -21.40
CA SER A 59 16.48 14.39 -22.40
C SER A 59 15.39 15.30 -21.82
N SER A 60 15.18 15.30 -20.50
CA SER A 60 13.98 15.89 -19.91
C SER A 60 14.28 16.58 -18.58
N SER A 61 14.95 17.74 -18.60
CA SER A 61 14.83 18.70 -17.50
C SER A 61 13.41 19.24 -17.45
N SER A 62 12.46 18.51 -16.84
CA SER A 62 11.20 18.97 -16.23
C SER A 62 10.21 17.81 -16.06
N SER A 63 10.08 17.24 -14.86
CA SER A 63 8.75 16.91 -14.33
C SER A 63 8.76 16.78 -12.80
N ASN A 64 8.06 17.74 -12.21
CA ASN A 64 7.44 17.77 -10.90
C ASN A 64 6.98 16.38 -10.37
N GLN A 65 7.64 15.85 -9.33
CA GLN A 65 7.03 14.93 -8.36
C GLN A 65 7.14 15.52 -6.95
N GLN A 66 6.21 16.43 -6.71
CA GLN A 66 5.58 16.71 -5.42
C GLN A 66 5.32 15.41 -4.65
N VAL A 67 6.11 15.14 -3.60
CA VAL A 67 5.82 14.12 -2.59
C VAL A 67 5.14 14.80 -1.41
N ASP A 68 4.08 14.14 -0.97
CA ASP A 68 3.03 14.53 -0.04
C ASP A 68 3.44 15.30 1.23
N GLN A 69 2.65 16.35 1.41
CA GLN A 69 2.46 17.19 2.58
C GLN A 69 2.03 16.37 3.83
N PRO A 70 2.68 16.49 5.00
CA PRO A 70 2.17 15.93 6.24
C PRO A 70 0.94 16.73 6.70
N LYS A 71 -0.25 16.22 6.39
CA LYS A 71 -1.53 16.81 6.81
C LYS A 71 -1.77 16.55 8.31
N ALA A 72 -1.33 17.52 9.12
CA ALA A 72 -1.82 17.97 10.43
C ALA A 72 -2.35 16.95 11.48
N PRO A 73 -1.66 16.80 12.63
CA PRO A 73 -2.29 16.43 13.90
C PRO A 73 -2.78 17.70 14.62
N GLN A 74 -3.88 18.29 14.17
CA GLN A 74 -4.60 19.29 14.98
C GLN A 74 -5.65 18.57 15.82
N LYS A 75 -5.30 18.34 17.09
CA LYS A 75 -6.20 17.99 18.20
C LYS A 75 -7.48 18.85 18.12
N MET A 76 -8.57 18.28 17.64
CA MET A 76 -9.90 18.69 18.08
C MET A 76 -10.13 18.08 19.45
N ALA A 77 -9.60 18.75 20.47
CA ALA A 77 -9.96 18.53 21.87
C ALA A 77 -10.25 19.90 22.48
N ALA A 78 -11.40 19.99 23.16
CA ALA A 78 -11.90 21.11 23.94
C ALA A 78 -12.54 22.26 23.16
N SER A 79 -13.85 22.15 22.90
CA SER A 79 -14.82 23.23 23.15
C SER A 79 -16.25 22.70 23.06
N THR A 80 -16.68 21.93 24.07
CA THR A 80 -18.11 21.84 24.40
C THR A 80 -18.28 21.59 25.90
N PRO A 81 -18.34 22.63 26.74
CA PRO A 81 -18.95 22.53 28.05
C PRO A 81 -20.23 23.35 28.02
N LYS A 82 -21.37 22.72 27.75
CA LYS A 82 -22.67 23.30 28.10
C LYS A 82 -23.69 22.19 28.33
N PHE A 83 -23.41 21.40 29.37
CA PHE A 83 -24.45 20.69 30.12
C PHE A 83 -24.96 21.64 31.22
N GLU A 84 -26.24 21.51 31.52
CA GLU A 84 -27.06 22.27 32.45
C GLU A 84 -26.39 22.71 33.77
N ASP A 85 -26.68 23.94 34.21
CA ASP A 85 -27.09 24.13 35.61
C ASP A 85 -28.13 25.26 35.72
N ILE A 86 -29.11 24.95 36.55
CA ILE A 86 -30.33 25.66 36.85
C ILE A 86 -30.05 26.67 37.95
N SER A 87 -30.17 27.97 37.64
CA SER A 87 -30.49 28.97 38.66
C SER A 87 -30.85 30.31 38.00
N SER A 88 -32.14 30.49 37.70
CA SER A 88 -32.80 31.77 38.04
C SER A 88 -32.69 31.95 39.57
N PRO A 89 -32.81 33.14 40.19
CA PRO A 89 -33.39 34.39 39.71
C PRO A 89 -32.57 35.63 40.15
N SER A 90 -33.17 36.83 40.03
CA SER A 90 -32.73 38.08 40.69
C SER A 90 -31.41 38.67 40.14
N GLU A 91 -31.19 39.96 40.03
CA GLU A 91 -31.75 41.09 40.75
C GLU A 91 -31.38 42.35 39.97
N SER A 92 -32.26 43.36 40.05
CA SER A 92 -31.93 44.79 40.06
C SER A 92 -31.26 45.45 38.84
N SER A 93 -32.06 46.23 38.11
CA SER A 93 -31.89 47.68 37.85
C SER A 93 -30.73 48.36 38.63
N PRO A 94 -30.02 49.40 38.13
CA PRO A 94 -30.67 50.62 37.62
C PRO A 94 -29.93 51.45 36.53
N LYS A 95 -30.76 52.16 35.76
CA LYS A 95 -30.64 53.54 35.22
C LYS A 95 -29.32 54.31 35.45
N ILE A 96 -28.73 54.81 34.35
CA ILE A 96 -28.27 56.21 34.20
C ILE A 96 -28.52 56.62 32.75
#